data_AF-A0A6P8ZXT0-F1
#
_entry.id   AF-A0A6P8ZXT0-F1
#
_cell.length_a   1.000
_cell.length_b   1.000
_cell.length_c   1.000
_cell.angle_alpha   90.00
_cell.angle_beta   90.00
_cell.angle_gamma   90.00
#
_symmetry.space_group_name_H-M   'P 1'
#
loop_
_entity.id
_entity.type
_entity.pdbx_description
1 polymer ?
#
loop_
_entity_poly.entity_id
_entity_poly.type
_entity_poly.pdbx_seq_one_letter_code
_entity_poly.pdbx_strand_id
1 'polypeptide(L)'
;MGTLIDTIARSELLAVLGLLALVGTVPSVCAYRVLGIFPIPASSHNVMFEATMQALADSGHEVVDLSPFPLKQPRANYTDVDLSKELPTYVNSMKFTEMVDFDLMGLFDLLDRNTGPGLCRKVFQTKQFQDIMSGAYGKFDVVFTEICGSDCWGLRTSKIGFLVQNYA
;
A
#
# COMPACT_ATOMS: atom_id res chain seq x y z
N MET A 1 -58.42 13.93 -23.55
CA MET A 1 -57.27 14.65 -22.97
C MET A 1 -56.60 13.86 -21.85
N GLY A 2 -57.34 13.19 -20.94
CA GLY A 2 -56.76 12.38 -19.86
C GLY A 2 -55.96 11.14 -20.29
N THR A 3 -56.40 10.41 -21.31
CA THR A 3 -55.75 9.18 -21.79
C THR A 3 -54.33 9.38 -22.35
N LEU A 4 -54.05 10.57 -22.90
CA LEU A 4 -52.74 10.92 -23.44
C LEU A 4 -51.73 11.22 -22.32
N ILE A 5 -52.19 11.88 -21.24
CA ILE A 5 -51.38 12.21 -20.06
C ILE A 5 -51.01 10.93 -19.29
N ASP A 6 -51.94 9.99 -19.15
CA ASP A 6 -51.70 8.71 -18.48
C ASP A 6 -50.69 7.83 -19.22
N THR A 7 -50.69 7.88 -20.56
CA THR A 7 -49.74 7.11 -21.39
C THR A 7 -48.32 7.67 -21.28
N ILE A 8 -48.18 9.00 -21.24
CA ILE A 8 -46.91 9.68 -21.02
C ILE A 8 -46.36 9.36 -19.63
N ALA A 9 -47.17 9.45 -18.58
CA ALA A 9 -46.76 9.14 -17.21
C ALA A 9 -46.30 7.68 -17.03
N ARG A 10 -46.94 6.73 -17.73
CA ARG A 10 -46.51 5.32 -17.75
C ARG A 10 -45.17 5.13 -18.46
N SER A 11 -44.94 5.82 -19.57
CA SER A 11 -43.66 5.73 -20.30
C SER A 11 -42.48 6.31 -19.51
N GLU A 12 -42.69 7.43 -18.81
CA GLU A 12 -41.70 8.05 -17.91
C GLU A 12 -41.38 7.14 -16.72
N LEU A 13 -42.41 6.53 -16.10
CA LEU A 13 -42.23 5.60 -14.99
C LEU A 13 -41.44 4.34 -15.41
N LEU A 14 -41.74 3.78 -16.57
CA LEU A 14 -41.00 2.64 -17.12
C LEU A 14 -39.54 3.00 -17.44
N ALA A 15 -39.30 4.20 -17.96
CA ALA A 15 -37.94 4.69 -18.21
C ALA A 15 -37.14 4.85 -16.91
N VAL A 16 -37.75 5.42 -15.85
CA VAL A 16 -37.11 5.59 -14.53
C VAL A 16 -36.82 4.23 -13.89
N LEU A 17 -37.76 3.29 -13.93
CA LEU A 17 -37.57 1.93 -13.42
C LEU A 17 -36.48 1.17 -14.20
N GLY A 18 -36.41 1.35 -15.52
CA GLY A 18 -35.34 0.82 -16.36
C GLY A 18 -33.97 1.41 -16.00
N LEU A 19 -33.90 2.71 -15.73
CA LEU A 19 -32.66 3.39 -15.31
C LEU A 19 -32.17 2.90 -13.94
N LEU A 20 -33.08 2.74 -12.97
CA LEU A 20 -32.78 2.19 -11.65
C LEU A 20 -32.31 0.72 -11.71
N ALA A 21 -32.92 -0.09 -12.57
CA ALA A 21 -32.49 -1.47 -12.79
C ALA A 21 -31.08 -1.54 -13.39
N LEU A 22 -30.73 -0.62 -14.30
CA LEU A 22 -29.40 -0.54 -14.91
C LEU A 22 -28.32 -0.13 -13.89
N VAL A 23 -28.64 0.78 -12.96
CA VAL A 23 -27.73 1.19 -11.86
C VAL A 23 -27.52 0.03 -10.88
N GLY A 24 -28.52 -0.81 -10.63
CA GLY A 24 -28.40 -2.00 -9.78
C GLY A 24 -27.53 -3.13 -10.34
N THR A 25 -27.19 -3.09 -11.63
CA THR A 25 -26.34 -4.11 -12.29
C THR A 25 -24.86 -3.74 -12.36
N VAL A 26 -24.46 -2.55 -11.90
CA VAL A 26 -23.03 -2.22 -11.79
C VAL A 26 -22.44 -3.18 -10.75
N PRO A 27 -21.45 -4.03 -11.10
CA PRO A 27 -20.79 -4.83 -10.09
C PRO A 27 -20.24 -3.87 -9.04
N SER A 28 -20.66 -4.05 -7.79
CA SER A 28 -20.00 -3.43 -6.64
C SER A 28 -18.55 -3.86 -6.70
N VAL A 29 -17.67 -3.01 -7.23
CA VAL A 29 -16.23 -3.24 -7.12
C VAL A 29 -15.96 -3.24 -5.62
N CYS A 30 -15.70 -4.40 -5.05
CA CYS A 30 -15.38 -4.51 -3.63
C CYS A 30 -14.09 -3.74 -3.39
N ALA A 31 -14.22 -2.55 -2.78
CA ALA A 31 -13.08 -1.76 -2.35
C ALA A 31 -12.39 -2.47 -1.18
N TYR A 32 -11.34 -3.23 -1.46
CA TYR A 32 -10.44 -3.77 -0.45
C TYR A 32 -9.70 -2.67 0.31
N ARG A 33 -9.44 -2.93 1.60
CA ARG A 33 -8.45 -2.21 2.41
C ARG A 33 -7.10 -2.90 2.29
N VAL A 34 -6.13 -2.21 1.71
CA VAL A 34 -4.81 -2.73 1.36
C VAL A 34 -3.77 -2.12 2.30
N LEU A 35 -2.87 -2.96 2.82
CA LEU A 35 -1.68 -2.52 3.53
C LEU A 35 -0.42 -2.81 2.69
N GLY A 36 0.35 -1.78 2.39
CA GLY A 36 1.70 -1.89 1.83
C GLY A 36 2.77 -1.74 2.92
N ILE A 37 3.76 -2.64 2.95
CA ILE A 37 4.93 -2.54 3.82
C ILE A 37 6.19 -2.64 2.96
N PHE A 38 6.78 -1.48 2.66
CA PHE A 38 7.96 -1.35 1.79
C PHE A 38 9.05 -0.48 2.45
N PRO A 39 9.66 -0.96 3.55
CA PRO A 39 10.61 -0.17 4.33
C PRO A 39 12.01 -0.03 3.70
N ILE A 40 12.34 -0.73 2.61
CA ILE A 40 13.70 -0.69 2.04
C ILE A 40 13.99 0.72 1.50
N PRO A 41 15.02 1.43 2.01
CA PRO A 41 15.31 2.83 1.67
C PRO A 41 16.03 3.00 0.32
N ALA A 42 15.65 2.22 -0.68
CA ALA A 42 16.22 2.22 -2.03
C ALA A 42 15.16 2.58 -3.08
N SER A 43 15.50 3.51 -3.98
CA SER A 43 14.54 3.98 -5.00
C SER A 43 14.02 2.88 -5.92
N SER A 44 14.83 1.85 -6.20
CA SER A 44 14.43 0.72 -7.05
C SER A 44 13.30 -0.10 -6.42
N HIS A 45 13.32 -0.24 -5.09
CA HIS A 45 12.27 -0.89 -4.33
C HIS A 45 11.01 -0.03 -4.30
N ASN A 46 11.17 1.27 -4.04
CA ASN A 46 10.02 2.17 -4.00
C ASN A 46 9.24 2.24 -5.31
N VAL A 47 9.92 2.49 -6.44
CA VAL A 47 9.25 2.74 -7.73
C VAL A 47 8.36 1.56 -8.16
N MET A 48 8.74 0.33 -7.81
CA MET A 48 7.97 -0.87 -8.10
C MET A 48 6.63 -0.90 -7.34
N PHE A 49 6.67 -0.63 -6.04
CA PHE A 49 5.51 -0.78 -5.17
C PHE A 49 4.64 0.48 -5.13
N GLU A 50 5.24 1.66 -5.16
CA GLU A 50 4.52 2.95 -5.18
C GLU A 50 3.52 2.99 -6.35
N ALA A 51 3.97 2.62 -7.57
CA ALA A 51 3.10 2.59 -8.74
C ALA A 51 1.92 1.62 -8.56
N THR A 52 2.17 0.47 -7.96
CA THR A 52 1.14 -0.56 -7.69
C THR A 52 0.14 -0.05 -6.65
N MET A 53 0.61 0.52 -5.54
CA MET A 53 -0.24 1.04 -4.48
C MET A 53 -1.08 2.23 -4.95
N GLN A 54 -0.50 3.13 -5.76
CA GLN A 54 -1.26 4.24 -6.34
C GLN A 54 -2.35 3.76 -7.31
N ALA A 55 -2.06 2.76 -8.14
CA ALA A 55 -3.04 2.18 -9.06
C ALA A 55 -4.20 1.50 -8.31
N LEU A 56 -3.92 0.86 -7.17
CA LEU A 56 -4.97 0.29 -6.31
C LEU A 56 -5.86 1.40 -5.72
N ALA A 57 -5.26 2.47 -5.21
CA ALA A 57 -6.02 3.62 -4.67
C ALA A 57 -6.91 4.28 -5.74
N ASP A 58 -6.38 4.46 -6.97
CA ASP A 58 -7.15 4.98 -8.12
C ASP A 58 -8.32 4.10 -8.52
N SER A 59 -8.18 2.78 -8.33
CA SER A 59 -9.22 1.80 -8.61
C SER A 59 -10.30 1.77 -7.53
N GLY A 60 -10.20 2.62 -6.49
CA GLY A 60 -11.17 2.75 -5.42
C GLY A 60 -10.86 1.92 -4.17
N HIS A 61 -9.71 1.25 -4.11
CA HIS A 61 -9.25 0.58 -2.89
C HIS A 61 -8.75 1.59 -1.86
N GLU A 62 -8.91 1.28 -0.58
CA GLU A 62 -8.32 2.11 0.49
C GLU A 62 -6.94 1.56 0.81
N VAL A 63 -5.91 2.35 0.55
CA VAL A 63 -4.50 1.95 0.71
C VAL A 63 -3.91 2.64 1.93
N VAL A 64 -3.20 1.88 2.76
CA VAL A 64 -2.29 2.38 3.78
C VAL A 64 -0.90 1.88 3.40
N ASP A 65 0.03 2.78 3.11
CA ASP A 65 1.37 2.42 2.65
C ASP A 65 2.44 2.87 3.63
N LEU A 66 3.27 1.94 4.11
CA LEU A 66 4.39 2.20 5.01
C LEU A 66 5.70 2.16 4.22
N SER A 67 6.30 3.33 3.98
CA SER A 67 7.54 3.44 3.20
C SER A 67 8.40 4.63 3.65
N PRO A 68 9.71 4.64 3.35
CA PRO A 68 10.57 5.81 3.57
C PRO A 68 10.48 6.85 2.45
N PHE A 69 9.53 6.70 1.52
CA PHE A 69 9.35 7.55 0.35
C PHE A 69 7.95 8.16 0.38
N PRO A 70 7.74 9.26 1.12
CA PRO A 70 6.43 9.87 1.22
C PRO A 70 5.93 10.35 -0.14
N LEU A 71 4.62 10.26 -0.35
CA LEU A 71 3.97 10.73 -1.55
C LEU A 71 4.26 12.21 -1.77
N LYS A 72 4.67 12.54 -2.99
CA LYS A 72 4.91 13.94 -3.39
C LYS A 72 3.63 14.77 -3.42
N GLN A 73 2.49 14.12 -3.69
CA GLN A 73 1.18 14.75 -3.76
C GLN A 73 0.16 13.86 -3.05
N PRO A 74 -0.73 14.42 -2.21
CA PRO A 74 -1.80 13.66 -1.60
C PRO A 74 -2.68 12.98 -2.65
N ARG A 75 -3.13 11.76 -2.35
CA ARG A 75 -3.99 10.97 -3.23
C ARG A 75 -5.24 10.52 -2.48
N ALA A 76 -6.38 10.54 -3.14
CA ALA A 76 -7.62 10.01 -2.56
C ALA A 76 -7.47 8.52 -2.25
N ASN A 77 -8.08 8.07 -1.15
CA ASN A 77 -8.03 6.68 -0.68
C ASN A 77 -6.61 6.15 -0.41
N TYR A 78 -5.63 7.03 -0.20
CA TYR A 78 -4.24 6.65 0.08
C TYR A 78 -3.77 7.33 1.37
N THR A 79 -3.41 6.51 2.36
CA THR A 79 -2.79 6.96 3.61
C THR A 79 -1.31 6.64 3.55
N ASP A 80 -0.50 7.70 3.52
CA ASP A 80 0.95 7.61 3.51
C ASP A 80 1.49 7.55 4.95
N VAL A 81 2.14 6.45 5.30
CA VAL A 81 2.78 6.22 6.60
C VAL A 81 4.29 6.38 6.43
N ASP A 82 4.74 7.62 6.62
CA ASP A 82 6.10 8.08 6.36
C ASP A 82 7.14 7.53 7.35
N LEU A 83 8.16 6.85 6.81
CA LEU A 83 9.38 6.38 7.50
C LEU A 83 10.65 7.16 7.13
N SER A 84 10.55 8.24 6.36
CA SER A 84 11.73 8.95 5.82
C SER A 84 12.64 9.54 6.90
N LYS A 85 12.10 9.82 8.09
CA LYS A 85 12.88 10.31 9.25
C LYS A 85 13.65 9.21 9.94
N GLU A 86 13.07 8.01 10.02
CA GLU A 86 13.63 6.84 10.66
C GLU A 86 14.63 6.16 9.72
N LEU A 87 14.37 6.19 8.41
CA LEU A 87 15.11 5.52 7.36
C LEU A 87 15.48 6.50 6.23
N PRO A 88 16.57 7.28 6.41
CA PRO A 88 17.08 8.13 5.34
C PRO A 88 17.39 7.32 4.08
N THR A 89 16.91 7.80 2.94
CA THR A 89 17.09 7.10 1.65
C THR A 89 18.54 7.14 1.19
N TYR A 90 18.95 6.13 0.41
CA TYR A 90 20.29 6.10 -0.23
C TYR A 90 20.38 6.93 -1.53
N VAL A 91 19.29 7.61 -1.91
CA VAL A 91 19.26 8.40 -3.13
C VAL A 91 20.18 9.61 -2.97
N ASN A 92 21.27 9.63 -3.74
CA ASN A 92 22.29 10.68 -3.73
C ASN A 92 22.99 10.90 -2.37
N SER A 93 22.92 9.95 -1.44
CA SER A 93 23.49 10.08 -0.09
C SER A 93 24.66 9.14 0.18
N MET A 94 24.98 8.22 -0.74
CA MET A 94 26.17 7.37 -0.67
C MET A 94 27.44 8.16 -0.99
N LYS A 95 28.45 8.08 -0.12
CA LYS A 95 29.75 8.73 -0.36
C LYS A 95 30.66 7.82 -1.15
N PHE A 96 31.52 8.41 -2.00
CA PHE A 96 32.54 7.67 -2.73
C PHE A 96 33.43 6.85 -1.79
N THR A 97 33.88 7.44 -0.67
CA THR A 97 34.71 6.77 0.34
C THR A 97 34.07 5.49 0.91
N GLU A 98 32.74 5.51 1.11
CA GLU A 98 32.00 4.34 1.61
C GLU A 98 31.93 3.21 0.56
N MET A 99 32.05 3.54 -0.73
CA MET A 99 32.09 2.54 -1.82
C MET A 99 33.49 1.97 -2.06
N VAL A 100 34.56 2.76 -1.89
CA VAL A 100 35.95 2.28 -2.10
C VAL A 100 36.51 1.51 -0.91
N ASP A 101 36.09 1.83 0.31
CA ASP A 101 36.48 1.09 1.53
C ASP A 101 35.56 -0.12 1.80
N PHE A 102 34.76 -0.51 0.80
CA PHE A 102 33.73 -1.53 0.93
C PHE A 102 34.35 -2.94 0.93
N ASP A 103 34.51 -3.51 2.11
CA ASP A 103 34.93 -4.89 2.29
C ASP A 103 33.74 -5.85 2.46
N LEU A 104 34.03 -7.14 2.58
CA LEU A 104 33.01 -8.18 2.77
C LEU A 104 32.19 -7.96 4.04
N MET A 105 32.78 -7.39 5.10
CA MET A 105 32.08 -7.13 6.36
C MET A 105 31.13 -5.94 6.22
N GLY A 106 31.57 -4.88 5.54
CA GLY A 106 30.77 -3.73 5.17
C GLY A 106 29.59 -4.10 4.27
N LEU A 107 29.77 -5.06 3.36
CA LEU A 107 28.67 -5.62 2.58
C LEU A 107 27.61 -6.29 3.45
N PHE A 108 28.02 -7.15 4.39
CA PHE A 108 27.06 -7.79 5.29
C PHE A 108 26.35 -6.80 6.20
N ASP A 109 27.05 -5.80 6.74
CA ASP A 109 26.43 -4.74 7.55
C ASP A 109 25.46 -3.89 6.72
N LEU A 110 25.82 -3.53 5.48
CA LEU A 110 24.94 -2.81 4.56
C LEU A 110 23.68 -3.63 4.25
N LEU A 111 23.84 -4.92 3.94
CA LEU A 111 22.70 -5.80 3.65
C LEU A 111 21.82 -5.97 4.88
N ASP A 112 22.38 -6.19 6.08
CA ASP A 112 21.62 -6.33 7.33
C ASP A 112 20.82 -5.07 7.65
N ARG A 113 21.42 -3.89 7.52
CA ARG A 113 20.78 -2.61 7.85
C ARG A 113 19.71 -2.16 6.87
N ASN A 114 19.78 -2.62 5.63
CA ASN A 114 18.93 -2.08 4.55
C ASN A 114 17.97 -3.09 3.94
N THR A 115 18.17 -4.38 4.15
CA THR A 115 17.32 -5.44 3.60
C THR A 115 17.15 -6.60 4.60
N GLY A 116 18.13 -6.81 5.48
CA GLY A 116 18.16 -7.92 6.42
C GLY A 116 17.47 -7.68 7.77
N PRO A 117 17.73 -8.56 8.74
CA PRO A 117 17.13 -8.51 10.08
C PRO A 117 17.38 -7.21 10.86
N GLY A 118 18.50 -6.52 10.60
CA GLY A 118 18.78 -5.19 11.14
C GLY A 118 17.69 -4.17 10.80
N LEU A 119 17.29 -4.11 9.52
CA LEU A 119 16.19 -3.24 9.08
C LEU A 119 14.88 -3.60 9.80
N CYS A 120 14.54 -4.89 9.86
CA CYS A 120 13.34 -5.39 10.52
C CYS A 120 13.24 -4.92 11.97
N ARG A 121 14.31 -5.11 12.75
CA ARG A 121 14.36 -4.71 14.15
C ARG A 121 14.14 -3.21 14.31
N LYS A 122 14.76 -2.42 13.44
CA LYS A 122 14.62 -0.95 13.45
C LYS A 122 13.18 -0.53 13.15
N VAL A 123 12.57 -1.07 12.08
CA VAL A 123 11.18 -0.72 11.70
C VAL A 123 10.18 -1.16 12.76
N PHE A 124 10.34 -2.34 13.36
CA PHE A 124 9.42 -2.84 14.40
C PHE A 124 9.39 -1.97 15.66
N GLN A 125 10.42 -1.15 15.87
CA GLN A 125 10.52 -0.22 16.99
C GLN A 125 9.93 1.17 16.67
N THR A 126 9.60 1.44 15.40
CA THR A 126 9.00 2.72 15.00
C THR A 126 7.55 2.81 15.48
N LYS A 127 7.11 4.04 15.76
CA LYS A 127 5.72 4.30 16.15
C LYS A 127 4.76 3.91 15.03
N GLN A 128 5.12 4.24 13.79
CA GLN A 128 4.38 3.94 12.56
C GLN A 128 4.02 2.45 12.48
N PHE A 129 5.02 1.58 12.64
CA PHE A 129 4.80 0.14 12.60
C PHE A 129 3.97 -0.35 13.79
N GLN A 130 4.21 0.18 14.98
CA GLN A 130 3.43 -0.19 16.17
C GLN A 130 1.96 0.25 16.08
N ASP A 131 1.69 1.41 15.49
CA ASP A 131 0.34 1.90 15.23
C ASP A 131 -0.40 0.94 14.26
N ILE A 132 0.26 0.50 13.18
CA ILE A 132 -0.29 -0.52 12.27
C ILE A 132 -0.61 -1.81 13.02
N MET A 133 0.36 -2.34 13.78
CA MET A 133 0.20 -3.61 14.48
C MET A 133 -0.81 -3.56 15.63
N SER A 134 -1.05 -2.39 16.21
CA SER A 134 -2.08 -2.19 17.25
C SER A 134 -3.49 -1.99 16.67
N GLY A 135 -3.61 -1.89 15.34
CA GLY A 135 -4.89 -1.70 14.65
C GLY A 135 -5.34 -0.24 14.57
N ALA A 136 -4.44 0.73 14.77
CA ALA A 136 -4.77 2.15 14.65
C ALA A 136 -5.28 2.54 13.25
N TYR A 137 -4.88 1.77 12.23
CA TYR A 137 -5.31 1.92 10.83
C TYR A 137 -6.45 0.96 10.44
N GLY A 138 -7.06 0.30 11.42
CA GLY A 138 -8.14 -0.67 11.21
C GLY A 138 -7.65 -2.04 10.74
N LYS A 139 -8.57 -2.81 10.16
CA LYS A 139 -8.28 -4.12 9.55
C LYS A 139 -8.02 -3.95 8.07
N PHE A 140 -7.21 -4.84 7.53
CA PHE A 140 -6.94 -4.93 6.10
C PHE A 140 -7.62 -6.18 5.52
N ASP A 141 -7.67 -6.29 4.20
CA ASP A 141 -8.10 -7.50 3.50
C ASP A 141 -6.90 -8.22 2.88
N VAL A 142 -5.88 -7.46 2.48
CA VAL A 142 -4.65 -7.95 1.87
C VAL A 142 -3.46 -7.10 2.32
N VAL A 143 -2.31 -7.76 2.46
CA VAL A 143 -1.03 -7.13 2.79
C VAL A 143 -0.03 -7.42 1.68
N PHE A 144 0.56 -6.38 1.13
CA PHE A 144 1.71 -6.45 0.25
C PHE A 144 2.98 -6.15 1.04
N THR A 145 4.01 -6.95 0.82
CA THR A 145 5.32 -6.75 1.43
C THR A 145 6.39 -7.04 0.39
N GLU A 146 7.50 -6.33 0.49
CA GLU A 146 8.70 -6.71 -0.24
C GLU A 146 9.47 -7.83 0.47
N ILE A 147 10.15 -8.68 -0.30
CA ILE A 147 11.04 -9.73 0.20
C ILE A 147 12.41 -9.50 -0.44
N CYS A 148 13.38 -9.09 0.38
CA CYS A 148 14.77 -8.92 -0.02
C CYS A 148 15.62 -8.94 1.25
N GLY A 149 16.60 -9.83 1.38
CA GLY A 149 17.47 -9.95 2.56
C GLY A 149 16.81 -10.54 3.82
N SER A 150 15.52 -10.31 4.06
CA SER A 150 14.74 -10.92 5.14
C SER A 150 13.24 -11.05 4.77
N ASP A 151 12.58 -12.05 5.36
CA ASP A 151 11.14 -12.35 5.26
C ASP A 151 10.34 -11.90 6.51
N CYS A 152 10.98 -11.13 7.39
CA CYS A 152 10.45 -10.75 8.71
C CYS A 152 9.08 -10.05 8.66
N TRP A 153 8.81 -9.32 7.57
CA TRP A 153 7.57 -8.58 7.35
C TRP A 153 6.38 -9.53 7.28
N GLY A 154 6.49 -10.58 6.47
CA GLY A 154 5.47 -11.60 6.29
C GLY A 154 5.17 -12.36 7.58
N LEU A 155 6.22 -12.72 8.34
CA LEU A 155 6.04 -13.38 9.64
C LEU A 155 5.27 -12.48 10.61
N ARG A 156 5.56 -11.17 10.63
CA ARG A 156 4.92 -10.26 11.57
C ARG A 156 3.48 -9.95 11.17
N THR A 157 3.20 -9.79 9.88
CA THR A 157 1.86 -9.53 9.35
C THR A 157 0.94 -10.75 9.46
N SER A 158 1.50 -11.97 9.53
CA SER A 158 0.70 -13.17 9.83
C SER A 158 -0.04 -13.08 11.17
N LYS A 159 0.48 -12.30 12.13
CA LYS A 159 -0.13 -12.10 13.44
C LYS A 159 -1.36 -11.19 13.43
N ILE A 160 -1.55 -10.40 12.38
CA ILE A 160 -2.74 -9.54 12.20
C ILE A 160 -3.79 -10.17 11.29
N GLY A 161 -3.68 -11.49 11.02
CA GLY A 161 -4.73 -12.28 10.39
C GLY A 161 -4.59 -12.48 8.88
N PHE A 162 -3.45 -12.14 8.28
CA PHE A 162 -3.23 -12.31 6.84
C PHE A 162 -2.34 -13.51 6.54
N LEU A 163 -2.75 -14.32 5.57
CA LEU A 163 -1.86 -15.28 4.92
C LEU A 163 -0.97 -14.49 3.96
N VAL A 164 0.35 -14.58 4.15
CA VAL A 164 1.33 -13.99 3.22
C VAL A 164 1.09 -14.64 1.86
N GLN A 165 0.55 -13.89 0.90
CA GLN A 165 0.56 -14.32 -0.50
C GLN A 165 1.99 -14.13 -1.01
N ASN A 166 2.82 -15.14 -0.76
CA ASN A 166 4.13 -15.24 -1.40
C ASN A 166 3.89 -15.43 -2.90
N TYR A 167 4.02 -14.37 -3.68
CA TYR A 167 4.28 -14.50 -5.10
C TYR A 167 5.78 -14.74 -5.27
N ALA A 168 6.18 -16.00 -5.17
CA ALA A 168 7.48 -16.52 -5.58
C ALA A 168 7.27 -17.88 -6.25
#